data_AF-A0A1Q7DFF2-F1
#
_entry.id   AF-A0A1Q7DFF2-F1
#
_cell.length_a   1.000
_cell.length_b   1.000
_cell.length_c   1.000
_cell.angle_alpha   90.00
_cell.angle_beta   90.00
_cell.angle_gamma   90.00
#
_symmetry.space_group_name_H-M   'P 1'
#
loop_
_entity.id
_entity.type
_entity.pdbx_description
1 polymer ?
#
loop_
_entity_poly.entity_id
_entity_poly.type
_entity_poly.pdbx_seq_one_letter_code
_entity_poly.pdbx_strand_id
1 'polypeptide(L)'
;YVLARLPAAAINIPRFPTWTGVAYYAAVGPGVAALRGHGNRRRVALLVGVVGPVVISLGAMFTWANQAPQASVLAVGSGQAVLLHGPRGSVLIDAGPSPAALSDGLGQLLPPWERRLEAIAITAPTQGHVGGFSGLDRTGRTVMLPGVALSGTTWRTTALDQAEHGASIARLLAGRVLDIAGFRLEIVAPEAEAPGDMPGAGYLGLRAVAPDGRSFCDISDLDLDAQTVAAARLRGPCTYLLLPAGGASALSPELQRAAGDPELIASRGPGRIAAGFPPTVLRTDQEGTITVPL
;
A
#
# COMPACT_ATOMS: atom_id res chain seq x y z
N TYR A 1 9.45 -27.44 20.02
CA TYR A 1 9.07 -26.07 19.63
C TYR A 1 8.94 -25.15 20.86
N VAL A 2 10.03 -24.94 21.60
CA VAL A 2 10.01 -24.15 22.86
C VAL A 2 10.46 -22.71 22.64
N LEU A 3 11.17 -22.42 21.55
CA LEU A 3 11.69 -21.08 21.23
C LEU A 3 10.66 -20.14 20.56
N ALA A 4 9.52 -20.64 20.09
CA ALA A 4 8.50 -19.83 19.41
C ALA A 4 7.58 -19.03 20.35
N ARG A 5 7.76 -19.15 21.68
CA ARG A 5 6.92 -18.46 22.68
C ARG A 5 7.55 -17.19 23.25
N LEU A 6 8.76 -16.83 22.82
CA LEU A 6 9.43 -15.61 23.22
C LEU A 6 9.14 -14.52 22.18
N PRO A 7 8.55 -13.37 22.57
CA PRO A 7 8.46 -12.22 21.66
C PRO A 7 9.87 -11.86 21.19
N ALA A 8 10.05 -11.68 19.87
CA ALA A 8 11.32 -11.45 19.19
C ALA A 8 12.31 -12.63 19.06
N ALA A 9 11.94 -13.89 19.39
CA ALA A 9 12.83 -15.04 19.18
C ALA A 9 13.02 -15.45 17.71
N ALA A 10 12.17 -14.96 16.81
CA ALA A 10 12.38 -15.03 15.38
C ALA A 10 12.07 -13.65 14.79
N ILE A 11 13.12 -12.91 14.44
CA ILE A 11 12.99 -11.75 13.57
C ILE A 11 13.17 -12.29 12.16
N ASN A 12 12.06 -12.50 11.45
CA ASN A 12 12.15 -12.69 10.00
C ASN A 12 12.65 -11.36 9.43
N ILE A 13 13.88 -11.36 8.93
CA ILE A 13 14.44 -10.24 8.17
C ILE A 13 14.31 -10.65 6.69
N PRO A 14 13.17 -10.42 6.03
CA PRO A 14 12.90 -10.92 4.68
C PRO A 14 13.91 -10.40 3.65
N ARG A 15 14.44 -9.18 3.85
CA ARG A 15 15.65 -8.67 3.20
C ARG A 15 16.41 -7.80 4.20
N PHE A 16 17.70 -8.07 4.37
CA PHE A 16 18.59 -7.22 5.16
C PHE A 16 18.70 -5.87 4.42
N PRO A 17 18.27 -4.73 5.01
CA PRO A 17 18.46 -3.44 4.37
C PRO A 17 19.95 -3.25 4.08
N THR A 18 20.32 -2.91 2.84
CA THR A 18 21.74 -2.85 2.44
C THR A 18 22.57 -1.96 3.37
N TRP A 19 21.98 -0.86 3.86
CA TRP A 19 22.61 0.03 4.83
C TRP A 19 22.94 -0.62 6.17
N THR A 20 22.16 -1.61 6.64
CA THR A 20 22.44 -2.31 7.92
C THR A 20 23.69 -3.18 7.82
N GLY A 21 23.92 -3.82 6.68
CA GLY A 21 25.17 -4.53 6.40
C GLY A 21 26.36 -3.57 6.38
N VAL A 22 26.22 -2.42 5.71
CA VAL A 22 27.26 -1.38 5.69
C VAL A 22 27.52 -0.83 7.09
N ALA A 23 26.49 -0.55 7.87
CA ALA A 23 26.60 -0.09 9.26
C ALA A 23 27.30 -1.14 10.13
N TYR A 24 26.95 -2.42 9.99
CA TYR A 24 27.61 -3.51 10.70
C TYR A 24 29.11 -3.58 10.37
N TYR A 25 29.48 -3.62 9.09
CA TYR A 25 30.89 -3.69 8.70
C TYR A 25 31.67 -2.41 9.04
N ALA A 26 31.01 -1.26 9.05
CA ALA A 26 31.55 0.01 9.53
C ALA A 26 31.82 0.00 11.05
N ALA A 27 31.17 -0.86 11.83
CA ALA A 27 31.48 -1.08 13.24
C ALA A 27 32.60 -2.12 13.43
N VAL A 28 32.52 -3.25 12.71
CA VAL A 28 33.42 -4.41 12.89
C VAL A 28 34.87 -4.07 12.53
N GLY A 29 35.11 -3.44 11.39
CA GLY A 29 36.47 -3.11 10.93
C GLY A 29 37.23 -2.24 11.95
N PRO A 30 36.67 -1.08 12.35
CA PRO A 30 37.25 -0.25 13.40
C PRO A 30 37.31 -0.94 14.76
N GLY A 31 36.33 -1.80 15.10
CA GLY A 31 36.38 -2.62 16.32
C GLY A 31 37.61 -3.53 16.37
N VAL A 32 37.90 -4.25 15.28
CA VAL A 32 39.11 -5.09 15.17
C VAL A 32 40.39 -4.23 15.24
N ALA A 33 40.40 -3.06 14.59
CA ALA A 33 41.54 -2.13 14.65
C ALA A 33 41.75 -1.56 16.06
N ALA A 34 40.68 -1.31 16.82
CA ALA A 34 40.74 -0.86 18.20
C ALA A 34 41.32 -1.93 19.13
N LEU A 35 41.00 -3.21 18.91
CA LEU A 35 41.54 -4.33 19.67
C LEU A 35 43.05 -4.55 19.43
N ARG A 36 43.55 -4.21 18.24
CA ARG A 36 44.98 -4.34 17.87
C ARG A 36 45.80 -3.06 18.10
N GLY A 37 45.12 -1.94 18.31
CA GLY A 37 45.72 -0.61 18.42
C GLY A 37 45.96 -0.14 19.85
N HIS A 38 46.85 0.84 20.00
CA HIS A 38 47.21 1.45 21.30
C HIS A 38 47.11 2.98 21.20
N GLY A 39 46.95 3.68 22.33
CA GLY A 39 46.94 5.14 22.40
C GLY A 39 45.88 5.79 21.50
N ASN A 40 46.26 6.86 20.78
CA ASN A 40 45.32 7.63 19.94
C ASN A 40 44.73 6.80 18.79
N ARG A 41 45.45 5.82 18.24
CA ARG A 41 44.92 4.95 17.17
C ARG A 41 43.72 4.13 17.64
N ARG A 42 43.75 3.62 18.88
CA ARG A 42 42.61 2.92 19.49
C ARG A 42 41.42 3.86 19.71
N ARG A 43 41.66 5.08 20.19
CA ARG A 43 40.60 6.09 20.40
C ARG A 43 39.90 6.44 19.09
N VAL A 44 40.66 6.69 18.02
CA VAL A 44 40.09 6.96 16.68
C VAL A 44 39.30 5.76 16.16
N ALA A 45 39.82 4.54 16.29
CA ALA A 45 39.12 3.34 15.84
C ALA A 45 37.80 3.11 16.59
N LEU A 46 37.76 3.35 17.91
CA LEU A 46 36.52 3.30 18.69
C LEU A 46 35.53 4.39 18.26
N LEU A 47 36.00 5.62 18.06
CA LEU A 47 35.16 6.72 17.59
C LEU A 47 34.55 6.40 16.22
N VAL A 48 35.34 5.92 15.25
CA VAL A 48 34.84 5.55 13.92
C VAL A 48 33.85 4.38 14.01
N GLY A 49 34.14 3.37 14.83
CA GLY A 49 33.27 2.21 15.02
C GLY A 49 31.90 2.54 15.63
N VAL A 50 31.75 3.70 16.27
CA VAL A 50 30.48 4.21 16.79
C VAL A 50 29.85 5.23 15.85
N VAL A 51 30.61 6.23 15.41
CA VAL A 51 30.11 7.34 14.59
C VAL A 51 29.68 6.87 13.20
N GLY A 52 30.44 5.95 12.58
CA GLY A 52 30.12 5.42 11.25
C GLY A 52 28.71 4.81 11.17
N PRO A 53 28.40 3.79 11.99
CA PRO A 53 27.05 3.19 12.03
C PRO A 53 25.95 4.19 12.35
N VAL A 54 26.20 5.16 13.25
CA VAL A 54 25.23 6.20 13.59
C VAL A 54 24.93 7.09 12.39
N VAL A 55 25.96 7.57 11.69
CA VAL A 55 25.79 8.40 10.49
C VAL A 55 25.05 7.64 9.39
N ILE A 56 25.39 6.36 9.15
CA ILE A 56 24.72 5.52 8.16
C ILE A 56 23.23 5.33 8.53
N SER A 57 22.95 5.06 9.81
CA SER A 57 21.58 4.85 10.29
C SER A 57 20.76 6.14 10.21
N LEU A 58 21.34 7.29 10.57
CA LEU A 58 20.70 8.60 10.43
C LEU A 58 20.46 8.96 8.96
N GLY A 59 21.41 8.65 8.07
CA GLY A 59 21.24 8.81 6.63
C GLY A 59 20.09 7.96 6.09
N ALA A 60 20.02 6.68 6.46
CA ALA A 60 18.91 5.81 6.09
C ALA A 60 17.57 6.35 6.62
N MET A 61 17.52 6.74 7.90
CA MET A 61 16.32 7.33 8.51
C MET A 61 15.88 8.61 7.78
N PHE A 62 16.84 9.46 7.38
CA PHE A 62 16.56 10.66 6.59
C PHE A 62 15.99 10.32 5.21
N THR A 63 16.51 9.30 4.53
CA THR A 63 15.95 8.88 3.23
C THR A 63 14.53 8.35 3.35
N TRP A 64 14.22 7.57 4.39
CA TRP A 64 12.87 7.09 4.67
C TRP A 64 11.91 8.23 5.01
N ALA A 65 12.36 9.20 5.81
CA ALA A 65 11.55 10.36 6.20
C ALA A 65 11.27 11.34 5.06
N ASN A 66 12.06 11.31 3.98
CA ASN A 66 11.93 12.21 2.83
C ASN A 66 11.63 11.45 1.53
N GLN A 67 10.98 10.29 1.61
CA GLN A 67 10.50 9.61 0.42
C GLN A 67 9.48 10.49 -0.31
N ALA A 68 9.64 10.60 -1.63
CA ALA A 68 8.64 11.24 -2.46
C ALA A 68 7.32 10.47 -2.36
N PRO A 69 6.17 11.15 -2.51
CA PRO A 69 4.90 10.44 -2.55
C PRO A 69 4.91 9.38 -3.65
N GLN A 70 4.28 8.24 -3.39
CA GLN A 70 4.23 7.13 -4.34
C GLN A 70 3.01 6.25 -4.09
N ALA A 71 2.58 5.55 -5.13
CA ALA A 71 1.63 4.45 -5.04
C ALA A 71 2.34 3.14 -5.38
N SER A 72 2.17 2.14 -4.54
CA SER A 72 2.67 0.79 -4.78
C SER A 72 1.51 -0.18 -4.91
N VAL A 73 1.41 -0.87 -6.05
CA VAL A 73 0.47 -1.98 -6.26
C VAL A 73 1.20 -3.28 -5.92
N LEU A 74 0.80 -3.91 -4.81
CA LEU A 74 1.51 -5.05 -4.25
C LEU A 74 1.21 -6.34 -5.03
N ALA A 75 2.23 -7.18 -5.22
CA ALA A 75 2.07 -8.51 -5.82
C ALA A 75 1.50 -9.52 -4.81
N VAL A 76 0.18 -9.42 -4.57
CA VAL A 76 -0.55 -10.25 -3.59
C VAL A 76 -1.26 -11.47 -4.19
N GLY A 77 -1.09 -11.71 -5.49
CA GLY A 77 -1.73 -12.81 -6.22
C GLY A 77 -3.00 -12.39 -6.94
N SER A 78 -4.06 -13.20 -6.90
CA SER A 78 -5.33 -12.96 -7.60
C SER A 78 -6.27 -12.01 -6.84
N GLY A 79 -5.83 -10.79 -6.59
CA GLY A 79 -6.60 -9.76 -5.91
C GLY A 79 -5.87 -8.43 -5.89
N GLN A 80 -6.26 -7.54 -4.99
CA GLN A 80 -5.80 -6.15 -4.98
C GLN A 80 -5.26 -5.76 -3.60
N ALA A 81 -4.11 -5.09 -3.59
CA ALA A 81 -3.60 -4.35 -2.46
C ALA A 81 -2.74 -3.18 -2.97
N VAL A 82 -3.03 -1.97 -2.50
CA VAL A 82 -2.34 -0.75 -2.89
C VAL A 82 -1.88 -0.02 -1.63
N LEU A 83 -0.62 0.38 -1.60
CA LEU A 83 -0.07 1.25 -0.58
C LEU A 83 0.16 2.64 -1.18
N LEU A 84 -0.54 3.64 -0.67
CA LEU A 84 -0.22 5.04 -0.92
C LEU A 84 0.71 5.51 0.19
N HIS A 85 1.94 5.87 -0.15
CA HIS A 85 2.90 6.44 0.78
C HIS A 85 3.03 7.93 0.50
N GLY A 86 2.70 8.77 1.47
CA GLY A 86 2.74 10.22 1.31
C GLY A 86 3.52 10.91 2.42
N PRO A 87 3.71 12.24 2.32
CA PRO A 87 4.57 13.00 3.23
C PRO A 87 4.10 12.98 4.69
N ARG A 88 2.83 12.62 4.96
CA ARG A 88 2.23 12.59 6.29
C ARG A 88 1.86 11.17 6.75
N GLY A 89 2.39 10.14 6.11
CA GLY A 89 2.16 8.74 6.46
C GLY A 89 1.59 7.95 5.28
N SER A 90 1.06 6.76 5.57
CA SER A 90 0.63 5.82 4.54
C SER A 90 -0.85 5.45 4.65
N VAL A 91 -1.47 5.13 3.51
CA VAL A 91 -2.82 4.56 3.40
C VAL A 91 -2.72 3.22 2.70
N LEU A 92 -3.25 2.17 3.33
CA LEU A 92 -3.39 0.85 2.72
C LEU A 92 -4.80 0.72 2.15
N ILE A 93 -4.91 0.41 0.86
CA ILE A 93 -6.18 0.14 0.18
C ILE A 93 -6.19 -1.34 -0.17
N ASP A 94 -7.11 -2.08 0.45
CA ASP A 94 -7.20 -3.54 0.38
C ASP A 94 -5.91 -4.27 0.80
N ALA A 95 -5.98 -5.61 0.78
CA ALA A 95 -5.00 -6.48 1.39
C ALA A 95 -4.66 -7.72 0.55
N GLY A 96 -5.30 -7.92 -0.59
CA GLY A 96 -5.12 -9.13 -1.38
C GLY A 96 -5.74 -10.36 -0.72
N PRO A 97 -5.56 -11.55 -1.33
CA PRO A 97 -5.97 -12.83 -0.74
C PRO A 97 -4.95 -13.41 0.26
N SER A 98 -3.69 -12.97 0.25
CA SER A 98 -2.58 -13.61 0.97
C SER A 98 -1.96 -12.72 2.06
N PRO A 99 -2.14 -13.04 3.35
CA PRO A 99 -1.52 -12.30 4.45
C PRO A 99 0.00 -12.29 4.42
N ALA A 100 0.61 -13.41 4.01
CA ALA A 100 2.06 -13.52 3.91
C ALA A 100 2.59 -12.59 2.82
N ALA A 101 1.97 -12.59 1.62
CA ALA A 101 2.38 -11.72 0.53
C ALA A 101 2.18 -10.24 0.87
N LEU A 102 1.08 -9.89 1.55
CA LEU A 102 0.85 -8.54 2.04
C LEU A 102 1.93 -8.11 3.04
N SER A 103 2.21 -8.93 4.05
CA SER A 103 3.22 -8.62 5.07
C SER A 103 4.62 -8.46 4.48
N ASP A 104 4.98 -9.34 3.53
CA ASP A 104 6.25 -9.26 2.80
C ASP A 104 6.35 -7.98 1.94
N GLY A 105 5.26 -7.59 1.27
CA GLY A 105 5.22 -6.36 0.49
C GLY A 105 5.31 -5.10 1.36
N LEU A 106 4.52 -5.03 2.43
CA LEU A 106 4.56 -3.92 3.38
C LEU A 106 5.89 -3.83 4.12
N GLY A 107 6.53 -4.95 4.43
CA GLY A 107 7.86 -4.97 5.06
C GLY A 107 8.98 -4.46 4.16
N GLN A 108 8.78 -4.46 2.84
CA GLN A 108 9.73 -3.90 1.86
C GLN A 108 9.49 -2.41 1.59
N LEU A 109 8.23 -1.96 1.70
CA LEU A 109 7.82 -0.63 1.30
C LEU A 109 7.70 0.37 2.44
N LEU A 110 7.51 -0.10 3.68
CA LEU A 110 7.35 0.77 4.84
C LEU A 110 8.59 0.77 5.73
N PRO A 111 8.88 1.89 6.41
CA PRO A 111 9.85 1.90 7.48
C PRO A 111 9.52 0.83 8.54
N PRO A 112 10.51 0.13 9.11
CA PRO A 112 10.27 -0.94 10.10
C PRO A 112 9.47 -0.50 11.35
N TRP A 113 9.49 0.80 11.65
CA TRP A 113 8.80 1.42 12.78
C TRP A 113 7.40 1.94 12.42
N GLU A 114 7.01 2.01 11.14
CA GLU A 114 5.69 2.48 10.71
C GLU A 114 4.64 1.38 10.91
N ARG A 115 4.14 1.29 12.15
CA ARG A 115 3.11 0.32 12.57
C ARG A 115 1.70 0.89 12.55
N ARG A 116 1.57 2.21 12.45
CA ARG A 116 0.29 2.92 12.45
C ARG A 116 0.15 3.70 11.15
N LEU A 117 -0.78 3.26 10.30
CA LEU A 117 -1.15 3.87 9.03
C LEU A 117 -2.19 4.97 9.28
N GLU A 118 -2.23 5.97 8.39
CA GLU A 118 -3.25 7.01 8.45
C GLU A 118 -4.63 6.43 8.16
N ALA A 119 -4.73 5.52 7.18
CA ALA A 119 -5.95 4.76 6.97
C ALA A 119 -5.73 3.37 6.39
N ILE A 120 -6.76 2.54 6.60
CA ILE A 120 -6.99 1.31 5.88
C ILE A 120 -8.32 1.45 5.15
N ALA A 121 -8.32 1.39 3.82
CA ALA A 121 -9.53 1.36 3.03
C ALA A 121 -9.85 -0.08 2.62
N ILE A 122 -11.10 -0.50 2.84
CA ILE A 122 -11.60 -1.78 2.37
C ILE A 122 -12.59 -1.47 1.26
N THR A 123 -12.23 -1.75 0.01
CA THR A 123 -13.02 -1.31 -1.14
C THR A 123 -14.14 -2.29 -1.49
N ALA A 124 -13.85 -3.58 -1.39
CA ALA A 124 -14.76 -4.67 -1.73
C ALA A 124 -14.77 -5.74 -0.62
N PRO A 125 -15.88 -6.48 -0.44
CA PRO A 125 -15.99 -7.53 0.58
C PRO A 125 -15.39 -8.87 0.13
N THR A 126 -14.76 -8.94 -1.04
CA THR A 126 -14.30 -10.19 -1.66
C THR A 126 -12.98 -10.66 -1.04
N GLN A 127 -12.73 -11.98 -1.08
CA GLN A 127 -11.51 -12.56 -0.51
C GLN A 127 -10.23 -11.98 -1.14
N GLY A 128 -10.27 -11.59 -2.41
CA GLY A 128 -9.17 -10.94 -3.11
C GLY A 128 -8.82 -9.55 -2.59
N HIS A 129 -9.68 -8.92 -1.78
CA HIS A 129 -9.46 -7.60 -1.20
C HIS A 129 -9.25 -7.66 0.31
N VAL A 130 -9.92 -8.57 1.01
CA VAL A 130 -9.90 -8.61 2.49
C VAL A 130 -9.06 -9.72 3.08
N GLY A 131 -8.68 -10.72 2.29
CA GLY A 131 -8.02 -11.93 2.79
C GLY A 131 -6.72 -11.67 3.53
N GLY A 132 -5.90 -10.74 3.03
CA GLY A 132 -4.61 -10.41 3.62
C GLY A 132 -4.68 -9.66 4.94
N PHE A 133 -5.84 -9.14 5.34
CA PHE A 133 -5.98 -8.48 6.63
C PHE A 133 -5.88 -9.44 7.81
N SER A 134 -6.10 -10.75 7.60
CA SER A 134 -5.96 -11.72 8.69
C SER A 134 -4.50 -11.81 9.14
N GLY A 135 -4.20 -11.33 10.34
CA GLY A 135 -2.82 -11.28 10.85
C GLY A 135 -2.02 -10.05 10.39
N LEU A 136 -2.71 -9.00 9.93
CA LEU A 136 -2.08 -7.69 9.71
C LEU A 136 -1.53 -7.17 11.06
N ASP A 137 -0.25 -6.90 11.10
CA ASP A 137 0.52 -6.38 12.25
C ASP A 137 0.69 -4.85 12.19
N ARG A 138 -0.24 -4.18 11.53
CA ARG A 138 -0.35 -2.72 11.41
C ARG A 138 -1.77 -2.28 11.74
N THR A 139 -1.87 -1.07 12.29
CA THR A 139 -3.16 -0.47 12.68
C THR A 139 -3.45 0.79 11.86
N GLY A 140 -4.71 1.03 11.50
CA GLY A 140 -5.14 2.29 10.87
C GLY A 140 -5.63 3.30 11.91
N ARG A 141 -5.44 4.62 11.68
CA ARG A 141 -6.16 5.65 12.45
C ARG A 141 -7.64 5.72 12.03
N THR A 142 -7.89 5.45 10.75
CA THR A 142 -9.23 5.39 10.19
C THR A 142 -9.39 4.15 9.30
N VAL A 143 -10.49 3.43 9.48
CA VAL A 143 -10.94 2.40 8.53
C VAL A 143 -11.97 3.03 7.61
N MET A 144 -11.68 3.08 6.31
CA MET A 144 -12.57 3.60 5.29
C MET A 144 -13.35 2.45 4.65
N LEU A 145 -14.68 2.57 4.65
CA LEU A 145 -15.61 1.58 4.11
C LEU A 145 -16.57 2.26 3.14
N PRO A 146 -17.16 1.51 2.18
CA PRO A 146 -18.31 1.99 1.44
C PRO A 146 -19.44 2.46 2.35
N GLY A 147 -20.10 3.54 1.95
CA GLY A 147 -21.26 4.11 2.62
C GLY A 147 -22.56 3.32 2.43
N VAL A 148 -22.48 2.15 1.80
CA VAL A 148 -23.60 1.22 1.57
C VAL A 148 -23.38 -0.09 2.32
N ALA A 149 -24.44 -0.88 2.48
CA ALA A 149 -24.38 -2.15 3.17
C ALA A 149 -23.71 -3.22 2.29
N LEU A 150 -22.46 -3.55 2.58
CA LEU A 150 -21.77 -4.65 1.90
C LEU A 150 -22.23 -6.02 2.43
N SER A 151 -22.40 -6.95 1.49
CA SER A 151 -22.52 -8.39 1.77
C SER A 151 -21.26 -8.98 2.42
N GLY A 152 -21.39 -10.17 3.00
CA GLY A 152 -20.29 -10.89 3.65
C GLY A 152 -19.93 -10.39 5.05
N THR A 153 -19.11 -11.17 5.75
CA THR A 153 -18.71 -10.92 7.15
C THR A 153 -17.22 -10.69 7.32
N THR A 154 -16.38 -11.13 6.39
CA THR A 154 -14.91 -11.09 6.50
C THR A 154 -14.37 -9.67 6.61
N TRP A 155 -14.94 -8.70 5.89
CA TRP A 155 -14.55 -7.29 6.04
C TRP A 155 -14.92 -6.73 7.43
N ARG A 156 -15.97 -7.25 8.07
CA ARG A 156 -16.45 -6.78 9.39
C ARG A 156 -15.46 -7.15 10.48
N THR A 157 -14.90 -8.37 10.42
CA THR A 157 -13.90 -8.79 11.41
C THR A 157 -12.67 -7.90 11.35
N THR A 158 -12.22 -7.51 10.16
CA THR A 158 -11.13 -6.54 10.01
C THR A 158 -11.49 -5.16 10.55
N ALA A 159 -12.67 -4.63 10.19
CA ALA A 159 -13.09 -3.30 10.65
C ALA A 159 -13.23 -3.25 12.19
N LEU A 160 -13.76 -4.32 12.80
CA LEU A 160 -13.90 -4.44 14.25
C LEU A 160 -12.54 -4.57 14.95
N ASP A 161 -11.65 -5.44 14.46
CA ASP A 161 -10.28 -5.57 14.98
C ASP A 161 -9.55 -4.21 15.00
N GLN A 162 -9.62 -3.47 13.90
CA GLN A 162 -9.00 -2.15 13.84
C GLN A 162 -9.65 -1.14 14.78
N ALA A 163 -10.98 -1.19 14.94
CA ALA A 163 -11.70 -0.33 15.88
C ALA A 163 -11.34 -0.66 17.35
N GLU A 164 -11.14 -1.93 17.69
CA GLU A 164 -10.64 -2.35 19.01
C GLU A 164 -9.23 -1.81 19.29
N HIS A 165 -8.41 -1.64 18.24
CA HIS A 165 -7.12 -0.98 18.30
C HIS A 165 -7.19 0.56 18.19
N GLY A 166 -8.39 1.15 18.30
CA GLY A 166 -8.60 2.59 18.36
C GLY A 166 -8.75 3.29 17.01
N ALA A 167 -9.01 2.55 15.93
CA ALA A 167 -9.36 3.14 14.64
C ALA A 167 -10.78 3.73 14.64
N SER A 168 -10.94 4.88 14.00
CA SER A 168 -12.27 5.42 13.67
C SER A 168 -12.82 4.75 12.42
N ILE A 169 -14.12 4.47 12.36
CA ILE A 169 -14.77 3.94 11.15
C ILE A 169 -15.37 5.10 10.36
N ALA A 170 -14.92 5.28 9.11
CA ALA A 170 -15.44 6.26 8.18
C ALA A 170 -16.18 5.56 7.03
N ARG A 171 -17.49 5.84 6.90
CA ARG A 171 -18.31 5.40 5.77
C ARG A 171 -18.32 6.46 4.69
N LEU A 172 -17.90 6.08 3.49
CA LEU A 172 -17.62 7.00 2.39
C LEU A 172 -18.58 6.80 1.23
N LEU A 173 -19.11 7.91 0.74
CA LEU A 173 -19.95 7.96 -0.45
C LEU A 173 -19.26 8.82 -1.52
N ALA A 174 -19.65 8.59 -2.77
CA ALA A 174 -19.21 9.36 -3.92
C ALA A 174 -19.41 10.87 -3.70
N GLY A 175 -18.43 11.66 -4.13
CA GLY A 175 -18.39 13.12 -3.96
C GLY A 175 -17.66 13.60 -2.71
N ARG A 176 -17.38 12.71 -1.73
CA ARG A 176 -16.55 13.04 -0.56
C ARG A 176 -15.10 13.29 -0.98
N VAL A 177 -14.47 14.26 -0.31
CA VAL A 177 -13.04 14.57 -0.45
C VAL A 177 -12.41 14.60 0.93
N LEU A 178 -11.23 13.99 1.05
CA LEU A 178 -10.51 13.84 2.32
C LEU A 178 -9.03 14.17 2.10
N ASP A 179 -8.41 14.87 3.05
CA ASP A 179 -6.97 15.11 3.05
C ASP A 179 -6.26 14.16 4.03
N ILE A 180 -5.64 13.11 3.51
CA ILE A 180 -5.03 12.05 4.32
C ILE A 180 -3.67 11.64 3.77
N ALA A 181 -2.71 11.37 4.66
CA ALA A 181 -1.33 11.04 4.28
C ALA A 181 -0.61 12.10 3.40
N GLY A 182 -1.20 13.28 3.18
CA GLY A 182 -0.70 14.28 2.24
C GLY A 182 -1.28 14.18 0.83
N PHE A 183 -2.21 13.24 0.60
CA PHE A 183 -3.03 13.14 -0.60
C PHE A 183 -4.39 13.77 -0.39
N ARG A 184 -4.94 14.33 -1.46
CA ARG A 184 -6.35 14.64 -1.60
C ARG A 184 -7.05 13.42 -2.19
N LEU A 185 -7.77 12.66 -1.36
CA LEU A 185 -8.55 11.51 -1.79
C LEU A 185 -9.95 11.95 -2.19
N GLU A 186 -10.32 11.70 -3.44
CA GLU A 186 -11.62 12.00 -4.02
C GLU A 186 -12.39 10.69 -4.21
N ILE A 187 -13.47 10.51 -3.46
CA ILE A 187 -14.29 9.30 -3.53
C ILE A 187 -15.25 9.43 -4.71
N VAL A 188 -15.20 8.46 -5.63
CA VAL A 188 -15.99 8.47 -6.87
C VAL A 188 -17.14 7.45 -6.85
N ALA A 189 -17.07 6.43 -5.99
CA ALA A 189 -18.10 5.43 -5.76
C ALA A 189 -18.05 4.93 -4.30
N PRO A 190 -19.14 4.42 -3.73
CA PRO A 190 -20.47 4.28 -4.32
C PRO A 190 -21.36 5.50 -4.04
N GLU A 191 -22.41 5.70 -4.83
CA GLU A 191 -23.54 6.57 -4.48
C GLU A 191 -24.39 6.01 -3.33
N ALA A 192 -25.20 6.87 -2.70
CA ALA A 192 -25.97 6.51 -1.51
C ALA A 192 -26.96 5.36 -1.71
N GLU A 193 -27.47 5.19 -2.93
CA GLU A 193 -28.48 4.19 -3.29
C GLU A 193 -27.88 3.00 -4.06
N ALA A 194 -26.55 2.88 -4.13
CA ALA A 194 -25.91 1.80 -4.85
C ALA A 194 -26.26 0.42 -4.22
N PRO A 195 -26.61 -0.59 -5.02
CA PRO A 195 -26.90 -1.94 -4.54
C PRO A 195 -25.67 -2.61 -3.89
N GLY A 196 -25.55 -2.55 -2.56
CA GLY A 196 -24.41 -3.12 -1.83
C GLY A 196 -24.38 -4.65 -1.76
N ASP A 197 -25.48 -5.31 -2.12
CA ASP A 197 -25.62 -6.75 -2.23
C ASP A 197 -25.22 -7.29 -3.60
N MET A 198 -25.18 -6.44 -4.63
CA MET A 198 -24.71 -6.80 -5.96
C MET A 198 -23.17 -6.63 -6.06
N PRO A 199 -22.44 -7.66 -6.53
CA PRO A 199 -21.01 -7.56 -6.75
C PRO A 199 -20.66 -6.43 -7.72
N GLY A 200 -19.73 -5.55 -7.32
CA GLY A 200 -19.24 -4.44 -8.15
C GLY A 200 -20.07 -3.17 -8.09
N ALA A 201 -21.33 -3.20 -7.64
CA ALA A 201 -22.17 -2.01 -7.63
C ALA A 201 -21.88 -1.10 -6.42
N GLY A 202 -21.68 -1.69 -5.23
CA GLY A 202 -21.51 -0.96 -3.97
C GLY A 202 -20.06 -0.77 -3.50
N TYR A 203 -19.06 -0.99 -4.35
CA TYR A 203 -17.65 -0.96 -3.92
C TYR A 203 -17.10 0.47 -3.84
N LEU A 204 -16.02 0.66 -3.07
CA LEU A 204 -15.37 1.96 -2.92
C LEU A 204 -14.46 2.22 -4.11
N GLY A 205 -14.72 3.29 -4.86
CA GLY A 205 -13.81 3.80 -5.87
C GLY A 205 -13.24 5.15 -5.43
N LEU A 206 -11.94 5.39 -5.66
CA LEU A 206 -11.27 6.63 -5.29
C LEU A 206 -10.21 7.08 -6.31
N ARG A 207 -9.95 8.38 -6.30
CA ARG A 207 -8.82 9.02 -6.97
C ARG A 207 -7.96 9.72 -5.92
N ALA A 208 -6.72 9.30 -5.78
CA ALA A 208 -5.73 9.95 -4.92
C ALA A 208 -4.96 10.98 -5.73
N VAL A 209 -4.99 12.25 -5.33
CA VAL A 209 -4.25 13.34 -5.97
C VAL A 209 -3.12 13.79 -5.03
N ALA A 210 -1.91 13.79 -5.55
CA ALA A 210 -0.72 14.19 -4.82
C ALA A 210 -0.46 15.70 -4.90
N PRO A 211 0.42 16.26 -4.03
CA PRO A 211 0.72 17.69 -4.01
C PRO A 211 1.27 18.25 -5.32
N ASP A 212 1.93 17.43 -6.14
CA ASP A 212 2.48 17.85 -7.43
C ASP A 212 1.47 17.76 -8.60
N GLY A 213 0.25 17.27 -8.32
CA GLY A 213 -0.84 17.14 -9.28
C GLY A 213 -0.98 15.76 -9.93
N ARG A 214 -0.01 14.84 -9.76
CA ARG A 214 -0.18 13.45 -10.23
C ARG A 214 -1.29 12.75 -9.46
N SER A 215 -1.92 11.78 -10.11
CA SER A 215 -3.04 11.06 -9.51
C SER A 215 -3.04 9.57 -9.79
N PHE A 216 -3.45 8.80 -8.79
CA PHE A 216 -3.66 7.37 -8.86
C PHE A 216 -5.16 7.07 -8.70
N CYS A 217 -5.74 6.40 -9.67
CA CYS A 217 -7.15 6.00 -9.67
C CYS A 217 -7.26 4.51 -9.32
N ASP A 218 -7.94 4.23 -8.21
CA ASP A 218 -8.33 2.89 -7.79
C ASP A 218 -9.85 2.80 -7.87
N ILE A 219 -10.35 2.17 -8.91
CA ILE A 219 -11.78 2.02 -9.15
C ILE A 219 -12.27 0.68 -8.60
N SER A 220 -11.45 -0.04 -7.81
CA SER A 220 -11.75 -1.38 -7.27
C SER A 220 -12.28 -2.33 -8.35
N ASP A 221 -13.08 -3.32 -7.96
CA ASP A 221 -13.77 -4.24 -8.84
C ASP A 221 -15.18 -3.73 -9.22
N LEU A 222 -15.33 -2.41 -9.47
CA LEU A 222 -16.63 -1.85 -9.88
C LEU A 222 -17.14 -2.51 -11.16
N ASP A 223 -18.45 -2.78 -11.22
CA ASP A 223 -19.10 -3.25 -12.44
C ASP A 223 -19.22 -2.13 -13.50
N LEU A 224 -19.66 -2.47 -14.71
CA LEU A 224 -19.70 -1.51 -15.82
C LEU A 224 -20.66 -0.33 -15.56
N ASP A 225 -21.77 -0.56 -14.85
CA ASP A 225 -22.74 0.49 -14.55
C ASP A 225 -22.17 1.43 -13.48
N ALA A 226 -21.59 0.89 -12.41
CA ALA A 226 -20.95 1.67 -11.37
C ALA A 226 -19.69 2.39 -11.88
N GLN A 227 -18.93 1.81 -12.82
CA GLN A 227 -17.85 2.51 -13.52
C GLN A 227 -18.36 3.70 -14.33
N THR A 228 -19.48 3.55 -15.04
CA THR A 228 -20.12 4.63 -15.81
C THR A 228 -20.50 5.79 -14.89
N VAL A 229 -21.09 5.45 -13.75
CA VAL A 229 -21.53 6.39 -12.71
C VAL A 229 -20.34 7.07 -12.01
N ALA A 230 -19.25 6.34 -11.75
CA ALA A 230 -18.01 6.87 -11.19
C ALA A 230 -17.29 7.80 -12.17
N ALA A 231 -17.30 7.48 -13.47
CA ALA A 231 -16.66 8.28 -14.52
C ALA A 231 -17.17 9.72 -14.57
N ALA A 232 -18.48 9.91 -14.38
CA ALA A 232 -19.10 11.24 -14.32
C ALA A 232 -18.67 12.08 -13.11
N ARG A 233 -18.04 11.47 -12.10
CA ARG A 233 -17.61 12.11 -10.84
C ARG A 233 -16.10 12.32 -10.75
N LEU A 234 -15.32 11.78 -11.68
CA LEU A 234 -13.89 12.07 -11.75
C LEU A 234 -13.68 13.57 -11.97
N ARG A 235 -12.91 14.20 -11.08
CA ARG A 235 -12.63 15.65 -11.13
C ARG A 235 -11.41 16.01 -11.98
N GLY A 236 -10.97 15.07 -12.82
CA GLY A 236 -9.80 15.20 -13.69
C GLY A 236 -9.32 13.82 -14.17
N PRO A 237 -8.38 13.80 -15.13
CA PRO A 237 -7.80 12.56 -15.62
C PRO A 237 -6.99 11.85 -14.52
N CYS A 238 -6.69 10.58 -14.79
CA CYS A 238 -5.82 9.75 -13.97
C CYS A 238 -4.41 9.78 -14.57
N THR A 239 -3.37 9.84 -13.74
CA THR A 239 -1.99 9.60 -14.21
C THR A 239 -1.74 8.10 -14.30
N TYR A 240 -2.19 7.39 -13.27
CA TYR A 240 -2.17 5.94 -13.17
C TYR A 240 -3.58 5.44 -12.93
N LEU A 241 -3.97 4.36 -13.59
CA LEU A 241 -5.26 3.71 -13.40
C LEU A 241 -5.06 2.22 -13.11
N LEU A 242 -5.50 1.81 -11.92
CA LEU A 242 -5.58 0.40 -11.57
C LEU A 242 -6.82 -0.21 -12.22
N LEU A 243 -6.61 -1.22 -13.06
CA LEU A 243 -7.67 -1.90 -13.79
C LEU A 243 -8.53 -2.74 -12.82
N PRO A 244 -9.88 -2.59 -12.87
CA PRO A 244 -10.81 -3.44 -12.15
C PRO A 244 -10.58 -4.92 -12.46
N ALA A 245 -10.78 -5.77 -11.45
CA ALA A 245 -10.65 -7.23 -11.54
C ALA A 245 -9.32 -7.69 -12.18
N GLY A 246 -8.23 -6.94 -11.97
CA GLY A 246 -6.93 -7.24 -12.57
C GLY A 246 -6.92 -7.20 -14.10
N GLY A 247 -7.79 -6.41 -14.71
CA GLY A 247 -7.95 -6.31 -16.16
C GLY A 247 -8.59 -7.55 -16.80
N ALA A 248 -9.41 -8.29 -16.05
CA ALA A 248 -10.17 -9.43 -16.57
C ALA A 248 -11.32 -9.02 -17.52
N SER A 249 -11.79 -7.77 -17.41
CA SER A 249 -12.82 -7.17 -18.26
C SER A 249 -12.35 -5.82 -18.81
N ALA A 250 -12.97 -5.39 -19.92
CA ALA A 250 -12.76 -4.06 -20.45
C ALA A 250 -13.39 -3.00 -19.51
N LEU A 251 -12.87 -1.77 -19.57
CA LEU A 251 -13.46 -0.63 -18.88
C LEU A 251 -14.76 -0.20 -19.57
N SER A 252 -15.67 0.44 -18.83
CA SER A 252 -16.74 1.20 -19.46
C SER A 252 -16.15 2.29 -20.38
N PRO A 253 -16.77 2.57 -21.55
CA PRO A 253 -16.33 3.63 -22.45
C PRO A 253 -16.26 5.01 -21.77
N GLU A 254 -17.16 5.27 -20.82
CA GLU A 254 -17.21 6.49 -20.03
C GLU A 254 -16.00 6.62 -19.12
N LEU A 255 -15.64 5.55 -18.40
CA LEU A 255 -14.47 5.55 -17.53
C LEU A 255 -13.19 5.70 -18.36
N GLN A 256 -13.08 4.99 -19.50
CA GLN A 256 -11.93 5.13 -20.38
C GLN A 256 -11.75 6.57 -20.87
N ARG A 257 -12.84 7.24 -21.27
CA ARG A 257 -12.80 8.65 -21.69
C ARG A 257 -12.47 9.60 -20.53
N ALA A 258 -13.08 9.39 -19.37
CA ALA A 258 -12.91 10.27 -18.21
C ALA A 258 -11.51 10.15 -17.58
N ALA A 259 -10.92 8.95 -17.61
CA ALA A 259 -9.58 8.70 -17.09
C ALA A 259 -8.48 9.34 -17.96
N GLY A 260 -8.74 9.62 -19.25
CA GLY A 260 -7.78 10.19 -20.19
C GLY A 260 -6.87 9.13 -20.79
N ASP A 261 -5.57 9.36 -20.76
CA ASP A 261 -4.53 8.41 -21.23
C ASP A 261 -3.61 8.00 -20.06
N PRO A 262 -4.13 7.29 -19.05
CA PRO A 262 -3.34 6.88 -17.89
C PRO A 262 -2.40 5.73 -18.23
N GLU A 263 -1.30 5.63 -17.47
CA GLU A 263 -0.54 4.38 -17.40
C GLU A 263 -1.37 3.34 -16.65
N LEU A 264 -1.65 2.23 -17.34
CA LEU A 264 -2.55 1.18 -16.85
C LEU A 264 -1.78 0.15 -16.04
N ILE A 265 -2.33 -0.21 -14.89
CA ILE A 265 -1.75 -1.19 -13.98
C ILE A 265 -2.78 -2.30 -13.71
N ALA A 266 -2.36 -3.55 -13.71
CA ALA A 266 -3.20 -4.70 -13.36
C ALA A 266 -2.61 -5.45 -12.15
N SER A 267 -3.34 -5.45 -11.02
CA SER A 267 -3.05 -6.32 -9.88
C SER A 267 -3.70 -7.68 -10.10
N ARG A 268 -2.88 -8.71 -10.34
CA ARG A 268 -3.35 -10.04 -10.74
C ARG A 268 -2.30 -11.12 -10.51
N GLY A 269 -2.78 -12.37 -10.50
CA GLY A 269 -1.97 -13.56 -10.69
C GLY A 269 -1.82 -13.93 -12.18
N PRO A 270 -1.11 -15.04 -12.47
CA PRO A 270 -0.87 -15.51 -13.84
C PRO A 270 -2.15 -15.61 -14.66
N GLY A 271 -2.14 -15.02 -15.86
CA GLY A 271 -3.26 -15.16 -16.80
C GLY A 271 -3.25 -14.16 -17.94
N ARG A 272 -4.38 -14.05 -18.65
CA ARG A 272 -4.57 -13.09 -19.74
C ARG A 272 -5.36 -11.87 -19.30
N ILE A 273 -4.96 -10.70 -19.79
CA ILE A 273 -5.75 -9.47 -19.74
C ILE A 273 -6.81 -9.53 -20.86
N ALA A 274 -7.95 -8.88 -20.65
CA ALA A 274 -8.99 -8.74 -21.67
C ALA A 274 -8.45 -8.12 -22.96
N ALA A 275 -9.07 -8.43 -24.09
CA ALA A 275 -8.73 -7.79 -25.36
C ALA A 275 -9.00 -6.27 -25.30
N GLY A 276 -8.21 -5.49 -26.04
CA GLY A 276 -8.38 -4.03 -26.14
C GLY A 276 -7.46 -3.21 -25.25
N PHE A 277 -6.76 -3.83 -24.28
CA PHE A 277 -5.71 -3.17 -23.53
C PHE A 277 -4.36 -3.21 -24.27
N PRO A 278 -3.54 -2.14 -24.17
CA PRO A 278 -2.24 -2.09 -24.82
C PRO A 278 -1.25 -3.09 -24.17
N PRO A 279 -0.19 -3.48 -24.89
CA PRO A 279 0.86 -4.34 -24.33
C PRO A 279 1.68 -3.64 -23.22
N THR A 280 1.52 -2.33 -23.05
CA THR A 280 2.21 -1.51 -22.05
C THR A 280 1.59 -1.57 -20.65
N VAL A 281 0.49 -2.31 -20.45
CA VAL A 281 -0.11 -2.47 -19.11
C VAL A 281 0.93 -3.12 -18.18
N LEU A 282 1.25 -2.44 -17.08
CA LEU A 282 2.11 -3.00 -16.04
C LEU A 282 1.34 -4.04 -15.24
N ARG A 283 1.98 -5.18 -14.95
CA ARG A 283 1.30 -6.31 -14.31
C ARG A 283 2.07 -6.89 -13.14
N THR A 284 1.39 -7.10 -12.03
CA THR A 284 2.05 -7.62 -10.83
C THR A 284 2.54 -9.07 -10.96
N ASP A 285 1.94 -9.87 -11.86
CA ASP A 285 2.40 -11.23 -12.15
C ASP A 285 3.66 -11.28 -13.02
N GLN A 286 4.09 -10.15 -13.58
CA GLN A 286 5.28 -10.03 -14.42
C GLN A 286 6.37 -9.19 -13.75
N GLU A 287 5.99 -8.04 -13.20
CA GLU A 287 6.90 -7.05 -12.60
C GLU A 287 7.10 -7.26 -11.09
N GLY A 288 6.27 -8.08 -10.45
CA GLY A 288 6.15 -8.09 -9.00
C GLY A 288 5.44 -6.83 -8.50
N THR A 289 5.86 -6.29 -7.35
CA THR A 289 5.25 -5.06 -6.81
C THR A 289 5.62 -3.87 -7.69
N ILE A 290 4.61 -3.18 -8.22
CA ILE A 290 4.79 -2.01 -9.10
C ILE A 290 4.71 -0.76 -8.24
N THR A 291 5.73 0.10 -8.29
CA THR A 291 5.74 1.38 -7.57
C THR A 291 5.85 2.52 -8.56
N VAL A 292 4.88 3.44 -8.50
CA VAL A 292 4.79 4.62 -9.36
C VAL A 292 4.87 5.89 -8.53
N PRO A 293 5.59 6.91 -9.00
CA PRO A 293 5.77 8.13 -8.25
C PRO A 293 4.50 8.98 -8.31
N LEU A 294 4.14 9.55 -7.16
CA LEU A 294 3.02 10.46 -6.98
C LEU A 294 3.49 11.84 -6.55
#